data_AF-A0A7S0L8M1-F1
#
_entry.id   AF-A0A7S0L8M1-F1
#
_cell.length_a   1.000
_cell.length_b   1.000
_cell.length_c   1.000
_cell.angle_alpha   90.00
_cell.angle_beta   90.00
_cell.angle_gamma   90.00
#
_symmetry.space_group_name_H-M   'P 1'
#
loop_
_entity.id
_entity.type
_entity.pdbx_description
1 polymer ?
#
loop_
_entity_poly.entity_id
_entity_poly.type
_entity_poly.pdbx_seq_one_letter_code
_entity_poly.pdbx_strand_id
1 'polypeptide(L)'
;RNQGMPRILLIFVGAACVQASTIGAASRRRFLLIHGAGTSAGAFMNSPTASGAKKFLSGVPCRTDAGGGGIPANWQYTALDAASDDGGWWKVGDELVGLEASISRIENAIEMQQAVGVIGHEQGALVAALVAARSSLGEGPPLQFAVICGAPALPTGVYLDLLQRLRDSTAVVPVATLHCLSKADPASAAGEELAACFAPAAEILWHEGGNSMPGRSWYEETRGFPDRAIGENRYVTQLGPPKYYKYQENQ
;
A
#
# COMPACT_ATOMS: atom_id res chain seq x y z
N ARG A 1 -62.73 15.16 44.46
CA ARG A 1 -61.46 14.75 45.12
C ARG A 1 -60.69 13.91 44.10
N ASN A 2 -59.84 14.56 43.30
CA ASN A 2 -59.03 13.91 42.26
C ASN A 2 -57.74 13.38 42.88
N GLN A 3 -57.53 12.06 42.81
CA GLN A 3 -56.26 11.44 43.18
C GLN A 3 -55.31 11.54 41.99
N GLY A 4 -54.22 12.30 42.17
CA GLY A 4 -53.13 12.41 41.20
C GLY A 4 -52.23 11.17 41.30
N MET A 5 -52.04 10.46 40.18
CA MET A 5 -51.03 9.41 40.09
C MET A 5 -49.65 10.03 39.86
N PRO A 6 -48.59 9.55 40.53
CA PRO A 6 -47.22 10.01 40.28
C PRO A 6 -46.71 9.46 38.95
N ARG A 7 -46.16 10.34 38.10
CA ARG A 7 -45.40 9.96 36.91
C ARG A 7 -43.96 9.67 37.32
N ILE A 8 -43.56 8.41 37.27
CA ILE A 8 -42.16 7.98 37.44
C ILE A 8 -41.44 8.26 36.12
N LEU A 9 -40.49 9.19 36.14
CA LEU A 9 -39.55 9.44 35.04
C LEU A 9 -38.38 8.47 35.20
N LEU A 10 -38.34 7.42 34.37
CA LEU A 10 -37.15 6.57 34.22
C LEU A 10 -36.13 7.29 33.33
N ILE A 11 -35.03 7.76 33.91
CA ILE A 11 -33.88 8.23 33.17
C ILE A 11 -32.99 7.02 32.87
N PHE A 12 -33.02 6.55 31.62
CA PHE A 12 -32.03 5.59 31.13
C PHE A 12 -30.72 6.35 30.87
N VAL A 13 -29.78 6.28 31.82
CA VAL A 13 -28.38 6.64 31.55
C VAL A 13 -27.76 5.46 30.82
N GLY A 14 -27.93 5.44 29.49
CA GLY A 14 -27.19 4.55 28.62
C GLY A 14 -25.72 4.98 28.64
N ALA A 15 -24.89 4.26 29.41
CA ALA A 15 -23.45 4.37 29.31
C ALA A 15 -23.03 3.91 27.90
N ALA A 16 -22.87 4.86 26.99
CA ALA A 16 -22.25 4.61 25.69
C ALA A 16 -20.76 4.35 25.93
N CYS A 17 -20.42 3.12 26.30
CA CYS A 17 -19.10 2.56 26.05
C CYS A 17 -18.97 2.44 24.53
N VAL A 18 -18.51 3.51 23.89
CA VAL A 18 -18.07 3.45 22.49
C VAL A 18 -16.90 2.47 22.47
N GLN A 19 -17.18 1.26 22.00
CA GLN A 19 -16.20 0.22 21.76
C GLN A 19 -15.15 0.76 20.78
N ALA A 20 -13.96 1.13 21.28
CA ALA A 20 -12.81 1.45 20.45
C ALA A 20 -12.40 0.27 19.53
N SER A 21 -12.88 -0.96 19.81
CA SER A 21 -12.61 -2.17 19.05
C SER A 21 -13.37 -2.29 17.72
N THR A 22 -14.47 -1.55 17.49
CA THR A 22 -15.23 -1.65 16.23
C THR A 22 -14.77 -0.67 15.14
N ILE A 23 -14.10 0.44 15.50
CA ILE A 23 -13.64 1.43 14.50
C ILE A 23 -12.44 0.91 13.69
N GLY A 24 -11.60 0.06 14.28
CA GLY A 24 -10.49 -0.59 13.56
C GLY A 24 -10.92 -1.67 12.57
N ALA A 25 -12.11 -2.27 12.77
CA ALA A 25 -12.61 -3.38 11.95
C ALA A 25 -13.21 -2.94 10.61
N ALA A 26 -13.71 -1.69 10.52
CA ALA A 26 -14.41 -1.17 9.34
C ALA A 26 -13.55 -0.30 8.40
N SER A 27 -12.29 -0.01 8.77
CA SER A 27 -11.41 0.79 7.91
C SER A 27 -10.96 -0.03 6.71
N ARG A 28 -11.29 0.44 5.50
CA ARG A 28 -10.73 -0.08 4.23
C ARG A 28 -9.26 0.29 4.05
N ARG A 29 -8.68 1.11 4.93
CA ARG A 29 -7.30 1.61 4.82
C ARG A 29 -6.31 0.62 5.42
N ARG A 30 -6.10 -0.49 4.72
CA ARG A 30 -5.12 -1.53 5.07
C ARG A 30 -4.16 -1.79 3.92
N PHE A 31 -2.86 -1.86 4.20
CA PHE A 31 -1.88 -2.30 3.21
C PHE A 31 -0.88 -3.30 3.78
N LEU A 32 -0.31 -4.12 2.91
CA LEU A 32 0.82 -4.97 3.23
C LEU A 32 2.13 -4.24 2.94
N LEU A 33 3.15 -4.52 3.74
CA LEU A 33 4.49 -4.00 3.54
C LEU A 33 5.47 -5.17 3.39
N ILE A 34 6.19 -5.22 2.27
CA ILE A 34 7.08 -6.32 1.92
C ILE A 34 8.51 -5.83 1.66
N HIS A 35 9.49 -6.53 2.23
CA HIS A 35 10.88 -6.12 2.32
C HIS A 35 11.71 -6.53 1.09
N GLY A 36 12.95 -6.04 0.98
CA GLY A 36 13.95 -6.55 0.00
C GLY A 36 14.61 -7.86 0.43
N ALA A 37 15.54 -8.39 -0.35
CA ALA A 37 16.27 -9.61 -0.03
C ALA A 37 17.15 -9.46 1.23
N GLY A 38 17.49 -10.59 1.88
CA GLY A 38 18.50 -10.61 2.95
C GLY A 38 18.05 -9.98 4.26
N THR A 39 16.75 -9.75 4.47
CA THR A 39 16.21 -9.16 5.68
C THR A 39 14.92 -9.83 6.13
N SER A 40 14.36 -9.35 7.25
CA SER A 40 13.05 -9.76 7.75
C SER A 40 12.11 -8.56 7.84
N ALA A 41 10.81 -8.81 7.90
CA ALA A 41 9.78 -7.82 8.13
C ALA A 41 10.09 -6.98 9.39
N GLY A 42 10.45 -7.63 10.49
CA GLY A 42 10.80 -6.95 11.74
C GLY A 42 12.02 -6.03 11.59
N ALA A 43 13.08 -6.49 10.92
CA ALA A 43 14.27 -5.68 10.70
C ALA A 43 14.00 -4.52 9.73
N PHE A 44 13.27 -4.77 8.65
CA PHE A 44 12.86 -3.78 7.66
C PHE A 44 12.04 -2.65 8.29
N MET A 45 11.06 -3.00 9.12
CA MET A 45 10.19 -2.05 9.83
C MET A 45 10.94 -1.13 10.79
N ASN A 46 11.96 -1.67 11.47
CA ASN A 46 12.68 -0.95 12.52
C ASN A 46 13.94 -0.24 12.03
N SER A 47 14.42 -0.59 10.83
CA SER A 47 15.68 -0.07 10.32
C SER A 47 15.59 1.43 10.02
N PRO A 48 16.50 2.27 10.58
CA PRO A 48 16.62 3.68 10.24
C PRO A 48 17.42 3.92 8.95
N THR A 49 17.95 2.86 8.31
CA THR A 49 18.73 2.95 7.07
C THR A 49 17.84 3.29 5.88
N ALA A 50 18.46 3.63 4.76
CA ALA A 50 17.75 3.95 3.52
C ALA A 50 16.96 2.74 2.94
N SER A 51 17.43 1.53 3.23
CA SER A 51 16.78 0.25 2.91
C SER A 51 15.73 -0.19 3.95
N GLY A 52 15.43 0.65 4.95
CA GLY A 52 14.44 0.39 5.99
C GLY A 52 13.14 1.19 5.79
N ALA A 53 12.01 0.59 6.16
CA ALA A 53 10.69 1.22 6.04
C ALA A 53 10.42 2.32 7.06
N LYS A 54 11.23 2.45 8.13
CA LYS A 54 10.95 3.39 9.23
C LYS A 54 10.79 4.84 8.77
N LYS A 55 11.67 5.31 7.88
CA LYS A 55 11.63 6.69 7.35
C LYS A 55 10.48 6.89 6.38
N PHE A 56 10.16 5.86 5.60
CA PHE A 56 9.02 5.87 4.69
C PHE A 56 7.70 5.93 5.46
N LEU A 57 7.52 5.04 6.44
CA LEU A 57 6.32 4.98 7.27
C LEU A 57 6.15 6.19 8.17
N SER A 58 7.23 6.85 8.60
CA SER A 58 7.11 8.11 9.33
C SER A 58 6.55 9.25 8.48
N GLY A 59 6.50 9.10 7.15
CA GLY A 59 5.77 10.00 6.26
C GLY A 59 4.27 9.69 6.15
N VAL A 60 3.84 8.47 6.52
CA VAL A 60 2.42 8.11 6.55
C VAL A 60 1.76 8.75 7.77
N PRO A 61 0.64 9.47 7.62
CA PRO A 61 -0.04 10.08 8.75
C PRO A 61 -0.47 9.04 9.80
N CYS A 62 -0.01 9.24 11.03
CA CYS A 62 -0.40 8.46 12.21
C CYS A 62 -1.09 9.40 13.21
N ARG A 63 -2.42 9.36 13.29
CA ARG A 63 -3.21 10.19 14.21
C ARG A 63 -3.71 9.40 15.42
N THR A 64 -4.01 10.10 16.50
CA THR A 64 -4.58 9.50 17.72
C THR A 64 -6.10 9.57 17.76
N ASP A 65 -6.76 10.35 16.89
CA ASP A 65 -8.21 10.41 16.77
C ASP A 65 -8.74 9.36 15.78
N ALA A 66 -9.84 8.71 16.14
CA ALA A 66 -10.40 7.55 15.43
C ALA A 66 -11.06 7.87 14.07
N GLY A 67 -10.84 9.06 13.51
CA GLY A 67 -11.59 9.59 12.37
C GLY A 67 -12.99 10.04 12.76
N GLY A 68 -13.20 11.35 12.80
CA GLY A 68 -14.50 11.98 13.06
C GLY A 68 -14.62 13.27 12.24
N GLY A 69 -15.85 13.71 11.94
CA GLY A 69 -16.09 14.97 11.23
C GLY A 69 -15.64 14.99 9.76
N GLY A 70 -15.70 13.85 9.05
CA GLY A 70 -15.29 13.76 7.63
C GLY A 70 -13.77 13.67 7.43
N ILE A 71 -13.04 13.22 8.45
CA ILE A 71 -11.61 12.93 8.44
C ILE A 71 -11.41 11.42 8.38
N PRO A 72 -10.70 10.88 7.37
CA PRO A 72 -10.56 9.43 7.22
C PRO A 72 -9.60 8.82 8.26
N ALA A 73 -9.90 7.59 8.72
CA ALA A 73 -9.15 6.84 9.74
C ALA A 73 -7.70 6.53 9.31
N ASN A 74 -6.75 6.29 10.20
CA ASN A 74 -5.37 6.00 9.80
C ASN A 74 -5.23 4.74 8.93
N TRP A 75 -4.16 4.70 8.14
CA TRP A 75 -3.69 3.48 7.52
C TRP A 75 -3.21 2.47 8.57
N GLN A 76 -3.73 1.25 8.46
CA GLN A 76 -3.22 0.09 9.16
C GLN A 76 -2.29 -0.67 8.20
N TYR A 77 -1.24 -1.27 8.73
CA TYR A 77 -0.31 -2.03 7.91
C TYR A 77 0.18 -3.30 8.61
N THR A 78 0.48 -4.30 7.79
CA THR A 78 1.07 -5.57 8.22
C THR A 78 2.33 -5.81 7.40
N ALA A 79 3.47 -5.96 8.07
CA ALA A 79 4.71 -6.33 7.40
C ALA A 79 4.80 -7.86 7.25
N LEU A 80 5.18 -8.35 6.07
CA LEU A 80 5.27 -9.78 5.79
C LEU A 80 6.71 -10.20 5.55
N ASP A 81 7.07 -11.34 6.13
CA ASP A 81 8.32 -12.04 5.85
C ASP A 81 8.22 -12.90 4.61
N ALA A 82 9.30 -12.98 3.83
CA ALA A 82 9.45 -13.87 2.69
C ALA A 82 9.33 -15.37 3.06
N ALA A 83 9.58 -15.73 4.32
CA ALA A 83 9.57 -17.10 4.84
C ALA A 83 10.58 -18.06 4.19
N SER A 84 11.64 -17.51 3.59
CA SER A 84 12.85 -18.25 3.23
C SER A 84 13.93 -18.12 4.31
N ASP A 85 14.89 -19.05 4.32
CA ASP A 85 16.00 -19.04 5.29
C ASP A 85 16.97 -17.86 5.08
N ASP A 86 17.04 -17.32 3.87
CA ASP A 86 17.91 -16.20 3.50
C ASP A 86 17.19 -14.83 3.48
N GLY A 87 15.89 -14.80 3.79
CA GLY A 87 15.08 -13.58 3.75
C GLY A 87 14.83 -13.02 2.34
N GLY A 88 15.10 -13.79 1.28
CA GLY A 88 14.75 -13.45 -0.10
C GLY A 88 13.34 -13.93 -0.50
N TRP A 89 12.64 -13.17 -1.33
CA TRP A 89 11.36 -13.61 -1.92
C TRP A 89 11.56 -14.67 -3.01
N TRP A 90 12.73 -14.69 -3.64
CA TRP A 90 13.18 -15.79 -4.46
C TRP A 90 14.70 -15.83 -4.46
N LYS A 91 15.25 -16.99 -4.81
CA LYS A 91 16.68 -17.16 -5.05
C LYS A 91 16.99 -16.84 -6.49
N VAL A 92 18.08 -16.13 -6.73
CA VAL A 92 18.60 -15.90 -8.08
C VAL A 92 18.95 -17.25 -8.70
N GLY A 93 18.43 -17.52 -9.91
CA GLY A 93 18.51 -18.81 -10.59
C GLY A 93 17.33 -19.77 -10.31
N ASP A 94 16.39 -19.39 -9.44
CA ASP A 94 15.13 -20.11 -9.17
C ASP A 94 13.93 -19.15 -9.22
N GLU A 95 13.96 -18.21 -10.16
CA GLU A 95 13.00 -17.12 -10.26
C GLU A 95 11.57 -17.64 -10.43
N LEU A 96 11.37 -18.65 -11.27
CA LEU A 96 10.03 -19.11 -11.62
C LEU A 96 9.31 -19.74 -10.41
N VAL A 97 9.94 -20.68 -9.72
CA VAL A 97 9.32 -21.35 -8.56
C VAL A 97 9.25 -20.42 -7.36
N GLY A 98 10.32 -19.67 -7.11
CA GLY A 98 10.39 -18.73 -5.98
C GLY A 98 9.38 -17.59 -6.10
N LEU A 99 9.23 -16.99 -7.28
CA LEU A 99 8.24 -15.92 -7.49
C LEU A 99 6.82 -16.42 -7.33
N GLU A 100 6.47 -17.60 -7.85
CA GLU A 100 5.09 -18.13 -7.73
C GLU A 100 4.70 -18.35 -6.26
N ALA A 101 5.62 -18.92 -5.47
CA ALA A 101 5.41 -19.12 -4.04
C ALA A 101 5.24 -17.78 -3.30
N SER A 102 6.05 -16.77 -3.66
CA SER A 102 6.00 -15.44 -3.07
C SER A 102 4.74 -14.66 -3.44
N ILE A 103 4.31 -14.72 -4.71
CA ILE A 103 3.05 -14.16 -5.19
C ILE A 103 1.90 -14.79 -4.42
N SER A 104 1.81 -16.12 -4.40
CA SER A 104 0.75 -16.85 -3.69
C SER A 104 0.68 -16.47 -2.21
N ARG A 105 1.83 -16.30 -1.55
CA ARG A 105 1.92 -15.89 -0.15
C ARG A 105 1.35 -14.48 0.08
N ILE A 106 1.70 -13.53 -0.79
CA ILE A 106 1.20 -12.15 -0.67
C ILE A 106 -0.29 -12.09 -0.99
N GLU A 107 -0.75 -12.79 -2.02
CA GLU A 107 -2.17 -12.86 -2.39
C GLU A 107 -3.02 -13.42 -1.22
N ASN A 108 -2.58 -14.52 -0.61
CA ASN A 108 -3.24 -15.07 0.59
C ASN A 108 -3.29 -14.05 1.74
N ALA A 109 -2.20 -13.30 1.96
CA ALA A 109 -2.16 -12.29 3.02
C ALA A 109 -3.06 -11.08 2.71
N ILE A 110 -3.23 -10.71 1.42
CA ILE A 110 -4.16 -9.66 1.00
C ILE A 110 -5.58 -10.04 1.42
N GLU A 111 -6.00 -11.26 1.12
CA GLU A 111 -7.32 -11.76 1.49
C GLU A 111 -7.48 -11.88 3.01
N MET A 112 -6.51 -12.46 3.72
CA MET A 112 -6.60 -12.64 5.18
C MET A 112 -6.64 -11.32 5.95
N GLN A 113 -5.86 -10.33 5.52
CA GLN A 113 -5.79 -9.03 6.20
C GLN A 113 -6.84 -8.04 5.67
N GLN A 114 -7.54 -8.39 4.59
CA GLN A 114 -8.40 -7.48 3.83
C GLN A 114 -7.63 -6.22 3.43
N ALA A 115 -6.38 -6.42 2.97
CA ALA A 115 -5.54 -5.33 2.50
C ALA A 115 -6.04 -4.85 1.14
N VAL A 116 -6.03 -3.53 0.92
CA VAL A 116 -6.39 -2.92 -0.37
C VAL A 116 -5.17 -2.41 -1.13
N GLY A 117 -3.98 -2.49 -0.52
CA GLY A 117 -2.73 -2.12 -1.17
C GLY A 117 -1.54 -2.93 -0.71
N VAL A 118 -0.48 -2.89 -1.50
CA VAL A 118 0.82 -3.50 -1.19
C VAL A 118 1.94 -2.49 -1.43
N ILE A 119 2.90 -2.45 -0.54
CA ILE A 119 4.09 -1.61 -0.64
C ILE A 119 5.30 -2.52 -0.59
N GLY A 120 6.16 -2.47 -1.61
CA GLY A 120 7.33 -3.31 -1.70
C GLY A 120 8.62 -2.53 -1.90
N HIS A 121 9.72 -3.05 -1.34
CA HIS A 121 11.09 -2.57 -1.61
C HIS A 121 11.93 -3.66 -2.28
N GLU A 122 12.73 -3.28 -3.28
CA GLU A 122 13.68 -4.15 -3.98
C GLU A 122 13.03 -5.46 -4.47
N GLN A 123 13.46 -6.65 -4.02
CA GLN A 123 12.78 -7.89 -4.43
C GLN A 123 11.28 -7.85 -4.14
N GLY A 124 10.89 -7.40 -2.94
CA GLY A 124 9.48 -7.22 -2.58
C GLY A 124 8.76 -6.23 -3.50
N ALA A 125 9.44 -5.23 -4.05
CA ALA A 125 8.84 -4.30 -5.01
C ALA A 125 8.47 -5.00 -6.34
N LEU A 126 9.30 -5.93 -6.83
CA LEU A 126 8.94 -6.71 -8.01
C LEU A 126 7.74 -7.63 -7.71
N VAL A 127 7.71 -8.31 -6.56
CA VAL A 127 6.56 -9.16 -6.23
C VAL A 127 5.27 -8.34 -6.06
N ALA A 128 5.34 -7.17 -5.42
CA ALA A 128 4.23 -6.22 -5.35
C ALA A 128 3.69 -5.86 -6.74
N ALA A 129 4.57 -5.58 -7.69
CA ALA A 129 4.18 -5.26 -9.06
C ALA A 129 3.51 -6.46 -9.75
N LEU A 130 4.05 -7.68 -9.59
CA LEU A 130 3.43 -8.88 -10.18
C LEU A 130 2.04 -9.17 -9.60
N VAL A 131 1.87 -9.01 -8.29
CA VAL A 131 0.56 -9.13 -7.63
C VAL A 131 -0.41 -8.05 -8.14
N ALA A 132 0.05 -6.80 -8.32
CA ALA A 132 -0.77 -5.74 -8.89
C ALA A 132 -1.17 -6.02 -10.35
N ALA A 133 -0.26 -6.59 -11.15
CA ALA A 133 -0.55 -6.98 -12.52
C ALA A 133 -1.58 -8.11 -12.59
N ARG A 134 -1.43 -9.15 -11.76
CA ARG A 134 -2.42 -10.23 -11.64
C ARG A 134 -3.77 -9.71 -11.19
N SER A 135 -3.81 -8.84 -10.17
CA SER A 135 -5.06 -8.20 -9.74
C SER A 135 -5.73 -7.39 -10.86
N SER A 136 -4.95 -6.66 -11.66
CA SER A 136 -5.47 -5.86 -12.79
C SER A 136 -6.10 -6.74 -13.87
N LEU A 137 -5.55 -7.92 -14.09
CA LEU A 137 -6.01 -8.90 -15.08
C LEU A 137 -7.09 -9.85 -14.53
N GLY A 138 -7.48 -9.72 -13.27
CA GLY A 138 -8.45 -10.62 -12.62
C GLY A 138 -7.90 -12.01 -12.30
N GLU A 139 -6.57 -12.16 -12.26
CA GLU A 139 -5.85 -13.41 -11.98
C GLU A 139 -5.44 -13.55 -10.49
N GLY A 140 -5.70 -12.52 -9.68
CA GLY A 140 -5.37 -12.47 -8.25
C GLY A 140 -6.43 -11.71 -7.44
N PRO A 141 -6.26 -11.58 -6.11
CA PRO A 141 -7.18 -10.88 -5.25
C PRO A 141 -7.27 -9.39 -5.62
N PRO A 142 -8.41 -8.73 -5.41
CA PRO A 142 -8.61 -7.34 -5.80
C PRO A 142 -7.70 -6.41 -4.99
N LEU A 143 -6.92 -5.60 -5.69
CA LEU A 143 -6.03 -4.60 -5.15
C LEU A 143 -6.43 -3.22 -5.68
N GLN A 144 -6.28 -2.18 -4.87
CA GLN A 144 -6.57 -0.80 -5.27
C GLN A 144 -5.30 -0.02 -5.59
N PHE A 145 -4.18 -0.33 -4.93
CA PHE A 145 -2.90 0.29 -5.24
C PHE A 145 -1.68 -0.57 -4.94
N ALA A 146 -0.57 -0.24 -5.59
CA ALA A 146 0.76 -0.69 -5.18
C ALA A 146 1.77 0.47 -5.12
N VAL A 147 2.68 0.44 -4.15
CA VAL A 147 3.84 1.34 -4.09
C VAL A 147 5.11 0.52 -4.28
N ILE A 148 5.84 0.81 -5.35
CA ILE A 148 6.94 0.02 -5.88
C ILE A 148 8.24 0.81 -5.67
N CYS A 149 9.02 0.45 -4.65
CA CYS A 149 10.26 1.17 -4.30
C CYS A 149 11.49 0.40 -4.76
N GLY A 150 12.23 0.94 -5.73
CA GLY A 150 13.52 0.37 -6.16
C GLY A 150 13.44 -1.07 -6.66
N ALA A 151 12.43 -1.42 -7.47
CA ALA A 151 12.32 -2.76 -8.03
C ALA A 151 13.56 -3.12 -8.87
N PRO A 152 14.03 -4.38 -8.82
CA PRO A 152 15.12 -4.86 -9.66
C PRO A 152 14.73 -4.88 -11.15
N ALA A 153 15.62 -5.40 -11.99
CA ALA A 153 15.36 -5.62 -13.41
C ALA A 153 14.04 -6.36 -13.65
N LEU A 154 13.43 -6.12 -14.83
CA LEU A 154 12.23 -6.81 -15.25
C LEU A 154 12.42 -8.34 -15.18
N PRO A 155 11.36 -9.07 -14.78
CA PRO A 155 11.42 -10.52 -14.77
C PRO A 155 11.51 -11.05 -16.21
N THR A 156 11.78 -12.35 -16.35
CA THR A 156 11.80 -13.04 -17.63
C THR A 156 10.70 -14.10 -17.70
N GLY A 157 10.49 -14.67 -18.88
CA GLY A 157 9.52 -15.75 -19.10
C GLY A 157 8.08 -15.34 -18.77
N VAL A 158 7.34 -16.22 -18.09
CA VAL A 158 5.90 -16.07 -17.84
C VAL A 158 5.50 -14.77 -17.14
N TYR A 159 6.38 -14.20 -16.32
CA TYR A 159 6.11 -12.95 -15.61
C TYR A 159 6.39 -11.71 -16.46
N LEU A 160 7.29 -11.80 -17.45
CA LEU A 160 7.41 -10.78 -18.48
C LEU A 160 6.16 -10.78 -19.36
N ASP A 161 5.69 -11.96 -19.75
CA ASP A 161 4.47 -12.13 -20.55
C ASP A 161 3.24 -11.56 -19.80
N LEU A 162 3.15 -11.77 -18.48
CA LEU A 162 2.12 -11.15 -17.64
C LEU A 162 2.12 -9.62 -17.74
N LEU A 163 3.29 -8.99 -17.61
CA LEU A 163 3.43 -7.53 -17.66
C LEU A 163 3.15 -6.97 -19.06
N GLN A 164 3.53 -7.70 -20.12
CA GLN A 164 3.20 -7.34 -21.50
C GLN A 164 1.70 -7.46 -21.77
N ARG A 165 1.05 -8.52 -21.30
CA ARG A 165 -0.42 -8.67 -21.37
C ARG A 165 -1.15 -7.53 -20.68
N LEU A 166 -0.66 -7.08 -19.51
CA LEU A 166 -1.22 -5.91 -18.84
C LEU A 166 -1.06 -4.66 -19.71
N ARG A 167 0.15 -4.40 -20.20
CA ARG A 167 0.48 -3.23 -21.02
C ARG A 167 -0.38 -3.13 -22.28
N ASP A 168 -0.60 -4.26 -22.94
CA ASP A 168 -1.30 -4.33 -24.22
C ASP A 168 -2.83 -4.43 -24.06
N SER A 169 -3.31 -4.62 -22.83
CA SER A 169 -4.74 -4.73 -22.55
C SER A 169 -5.41 -3.36 -22.58
N THR A 170 -6.39 -3.22 -23.47
CA THR A 170 -7.27 -2.04 -23.54
C THR A 170 -8.59 -2.23 -22.78
N ALA A 171 -8.85 -3.45 -22.32
CA ALA A 171 -10.12 -3.84 -21.69
C ALA A 171 -10.09 -3.79 -20.16
N VAL A 172 -8.91 -3.66 -19.55
CA VAL A 172 -8.73 -3.62 -18.09
C VAL A 172 -8.27 -2.24 -17.65
N VAL A 173 -8.75 -1.80 -16.49
CA VAL A 173 -8.19 -0.63 -15.82
C VAL A 173 -7.09 -1.14 -14.89
N PRO A 174 -5.82 -0.78 -15.11
CA PRO A 174 -4.74 -1.24 -14.23
C PRO A 174 -4.93 -0.73 -12.80
N VAL A 175 -4.48 -1.53 -11.83
CA VAL A 175 -4.29 -1.09 -10.44
C VAL A 175 -3.41 0.16 -10.44
N ALA A 176 -3.76 1.16 -9.62
CA ALA A 176 -2.94 2.36 -9.50
C ALA A 176 -1.58 2.02 -8.90
N THR A 177 -0.49 2.44 -9.54
CA THR A 177 0.87 2.17 -9.04
C THR A 177 1.66 3.46 -8.83
N LEU A 178 2.45 3.50 -7.76
CA LEU A 178 3.43 4.54 -7.51
C LEU A 178 4.82 3.93 -7.56
N HIS A 179 5.61 4.31 -8.56
CA HIS A 179 6.98 3.86 -8.76
C HIS A 179 7.93 4.88 -8.14
N CYS A 180 8.57 4.51 -7.04
CA CYS A 180 9.57 5.34 -6.36
C CYS A 180 10.95 4.99 -6.93
N LEU A 181 11.49 5.88 -7.75
CA LEU A 181 12.72 5.69 -8.51
C LEU A 181 13.80 6.66 -8.05
N SER A 182 15.06 6.23 -8.09
CA SER A 182 16.18 7.05 -7.70
C SER A 182 17.13 7.32 -8.87
N LYS A 183 17.43 8.59 -9.15
CA LYS A 183 18.41 8.95 -10.19
C LYS A 183 19.82 8.40 -9.91
N ALA A 184 20.12 8.14 -8.64
CA ALA A 184 21.37 7.52 -8.20
C ALA A 184 21.36 5.98 -8.28
N ASP A 185 20.25 5.35 -8.67
CA ASP A 185 20.11 3.90 -8.78
C ASP A 185 20.09 3.46 -10.25
N PRO A 186 21.05 2.62 -10.69
CA PRO A 186 21.07 2.05 -12.04
C PRO A 186 19.81 1.24 -12.39
N ALA A 187 19.09 0.69 -11.39
CA ALA A 187 17.86 -0.05 -11.62
C ALA A 187 16.68 0.83 -12.06
N SER A 188 16.79 2.16 -11.96
CA SER A 188 15.68 3.08 -12.28
C SER A 188 15.18 2.98 -13.71
N ALA A 189 16.05 2.67 -14.69
CA ALA A 189 15.62 2.47 -16.07
C ALA A 189 14.64 1.30 -16.20
N ALA A 190 14.92 0.16 -15.52
CA ALA A 190 13.99 -0.96 -15.46
C ALA A 190 12.72 -0.61 -14.68
N GLY A 191 12.84 0.25 -13.66
CA GLY A 191 11.69 0.79 -12.93
C GLY A 191 10.74 1.63 -13.79
N GLU A 192 11.26 2.43 -14.72
CA GLU A 192 10.47 3.17 -15.71
C GLU A 192 9.79 2.23 -16.71
N GLU A 193 10.51 1.21 -17.21
CA GLU A 193 9.92 0.18 -18.08
C GLU A 193 8.80 -0.59 -17.38
N LEU A 194 8.98 -0.93 -16.11
CA LEU A 194 7.95 -1.54 -15.28
C LEU A 194 6.75 -0.60 -15.10
N ALA A 195 6.98 0.68 -14.84
CA ALA A 195 5.89 1.67 -14.73
C ALA A 195 5.08 1.79 -16.03
N ALA A 196 5.74 1.70 -17.18
CA ALA A 196 5.08 1.75 -18.49
C ALA A 196 4.08 0.61 -18.71
N CYS A 197 4.26 -0.54 -18.04
CA CYS A 197 3.28 -1.63 -18.07
C CYS A 197 1.97 -1.32 -17.35
N PHE A 198 1.95 -0.34 -16.44
CA PHE A 198 0.77 0.08 -15.67
C PHE A 198 0.16 1.40 -16.19
N ALA A 199 0.65 1.95 -17.29
CA ALA A 199 0.10 3.17 -17.88
C ALA A 199 -1.38 2.98 -18.27
N PRO A 200 -2.25 3.99 -18.07
CA PRO A 200 -1.97 5.33 -17.53
C PRO A 200 -2.10 5.42 -15.99
N ALA A 201 -2.29 4.31 -15.28
CA ALA A 201 -2.53 4.30 -13.83
C ALA A 201 -1.25 4.41 -12.99
N ALA A 202 -0.08 4.41 -13.64
CA ALA A 202 1.22 4.56 -13.00
C ALA A 202 1.60 6.03 -12.76
N GLU A 203 2.11 6.32 -11.56
CA GLU A 203 2.77 7.56 -11.20
C GLU A 203 4.24 7.29 -10.85
N ILE A 204 5.13 8.25 -11.12
CA ILE A 204 6.55 8.14 -10.77
C ILE A 204 6.91 9.21 -9.74
N LEU A 205 7.52 8.80 -8.63
CA LEU A 205 8.17 9.66 -7.66
C LEU A 205 9.69 9.52 -7.78
N TRP A 206 10.35 10.57 -8.25
CA TRP A 206 11.81 10.64 -8.27
C TRP A 206 12.38 11.08 -6.92
N HIS A 207 13.39 10.37 -6.41
CA HIS A 207 14.14 10.74 -5.21
C HIS A 207 15.65 10.54 -5.41
N GLU A 208 16.44 10.95 -4.42
CA GLU A 208 17.92 10.96 -4.48
C GLU A 208 18.56 9.93 -3.53
N GLY A 209 17.80 8.90 -3.15
CA GLY A 209 18.18 7.99 -2.05
C GLY A 209 19.03 6.78 -2.46
N GLY A 210 19.25 6.54 -3.75
CA GLY A 210 19.77 5.26 -4.27
C GLY A 210 18.72 4.15 -4.17
N ASN A 211 19.16 2.88 -4.10
CA ASN A 211 18.29 1.72 -3.86
C ASN A 211 17.72 1.76 -2.43
N SER A 212 16.63 2.50 -2.26
CA SER A 212 16.07 2.89 -0.98
C SER A 212 14.58 3.21 -1.13
N MET A 213 13.85 3.20 -0.02
CA MET A 213 12.51 3.81 -0.01
C MET A 213 12.63 5.34 0.02
N PRO A 214 11.66 6.09 -0.56
CA PRO A 214 11.69 7.54 -0.49
C PRO A 214 11.54 8.03 0.95
N GLY A 215 11.99 9.26 1.19
CA GLY A 215 11.98 9.88 2.52
C GLY A 215 10.58 10.24 3.01
N ARG A 216 10.50 10.75 4.25
CA ARG A 216 9.24 11.09 4.95
C ARG A 216 8.26 12.00 4.20
N SER A 217 8.72 12.75 3.20
CA SER A 217 7.89 13.68 2.44
C SER A 217 7.10 13.01 1.31
N TRP A 218 7.38 11.74 0.99
CA TRP A 218 6.75 11.01 -0.13
C TRP A 218 5.23 11.09 -0.13
N TYR A 219 4.61 10.99 1.05
CA TYR A 219 3.16 11.01 1.18
C TYR A 219 2.58 12.37 0.76
N GLU A 220 3.24 13.46 1.16
CA GLU A 220 2.79 14.80 0.79
C GLU A 220 3.10 15.14 -0.67
N GLU A 221 4.28 14.77 -1.16
CA GLU A 221 4.71 14.98 -2.55
C GLU A 221 3.78 14.28 -3.56
N THR A 222 3.32 13.09 -3.20
CA THR A 222 2.39 12.28 -4.01
C THR A 222 0.92 12.60 -3.73
N ARG A 223 0.65 13.63 -2.92
CA ARG A 223 -0.70 14.08 -2.53
C ARG A 223 -1.54 12.95 -1.93
N GLY A 224 -0.92 12.15 -1.06
CA GLY A 224 -1.53 11.00 -0.41
C GLY A 224 -1.95 9.91 -1.40
N PHE A 225 -1.03 9.48 -2.28
CA PHE A 225 -1.31 8.51 -3.34
C PHE A 225 -2.22 7.33 -2.91
N PRO A 226 -1.97 6.64 -1.77
CA PRO A 226 -2.86 5.57 -1.31
C PRO A 226 -4.32 6.03 -1.12
N ASP A 227 -4.55 7.23 -0.60
CA ASP A 227 -5.91 7.78 -0.43
C ASP A 227 -6.57 8.02 -1.79
N ARG A 228 -5.81 8.55 -2.75
CA ARG A 228 -6.33 8.81 -4.10
C ARG A 228 -6.72 7.53 -4.82
N ALA A 229 -5.88 6.51 -4.73
CA ALA A 229 -6.09 5.25 -5.39
C ALA A 229 -7.34 4.51 -4.88
N ILE A 230 -7.71 4.72 -3.61
CA ILE A 230 -8.96 4.16 -3.05
C ILE A 230 -10.18 5.06 -3.28
N GLY A 231 -10.03 6.18 -4.00
CA GLY A 231 -11.11 7.10 -4.38
C GLY A 231 -11.41 8.22 -3.37
N GLU A 232 -10.56 8.43 -2.36
CA GLU A 232 -10.78 9.45 -1.32
C GLU A 232 -10.29 10.81 -1.78
N ASN A 233 -11.18 11.78 -2.06
CA ASN A 233 -10.80 13.14 -2.53
C ASN A 233 -10.08 14.05 -1.50
N ARG A 234 -9.69 13.48 -0.37
CA ARG A 234 -8.99 14.16 0.72
C ARG A 234 -7.90 13.24 1.23
N TYR A 235 -6.74 13.82 1.55
CA TYR A 235 -5.69 13.11 2.26
C TYR A 235 -5.28 13.85 3.52
N VAL A 236 -4.78 13.09 4.47
CA VAL A 236 -4.31 13.62 5.76
C VAL A 236 -2.82 13.94 5.62
N THR A 237 -2.36 15.05 6.19
CA THR A 237 -0.93 15.35 6.32
C THR A 237 -0.42 14.94 7.70
N GLN A 238 0.90 14.84 7.85
CA GLN A 238 1.49 14.44 9.13
C GLN A 238 1.18 15.45 10.25
N LEU A 239 1.16 16.73 9.91
CA LEU A 239 0.83 17.83 10.80
C LEU A 239 -0.22 18.72 10.11
N GLY A 240 -1.36 18.94 10.77
CA GLY A 240 -2.38 19.89 10.31
C GLY A 240 -3.69 19.27 9.79
N PRO A 241 -4.59 20.12 9.28
CA PRO A 241 -5.90 19.69 8.81
C PRO A 241 -5.78 18.86 7.51
N PRO A 242 -6.79 18.01 7.20
CA PRO A 242 -6.84 17.32 5.92
C PRO A 242 -6.70 18.30 4.75
N LYS A 243 -5.93 17.88 3.74
CA LYS A 243 -5.79 18.61 2.48
C LYS A 243 -6.71 18.00 1.43
N TYR A 244 -7.25 18.88 0.60
CA TYR A 244 -8.00 18.50 -0.58
C TYR A 244 -7.02 18.41 -1.73
N TYR A 245 -7.08 17.34 -2.51
CA TYR A 245 -6.55 17.39 -3.85
C TYR A 245 -7.74 17.55 -4.80
N LYS A 246 -7.66 18.52 -5.70
CA LYS A 246 -8.59 18.60 -6.82
C LYS A 246 -8.12 17.58 -7.84
N TYR A 247 -9.01 16.68 -8.26
CA TYR A 247 -8.85 16.07 -9.58
C TYR A 247 -8.78 17.26 -10.55
N GLN A 248 -7.68 17.39 -11.28
CA GLN A 248 -7.78 18.11 -12.55
C GLN A 248 -8.67 17.19 -13.39
N GLU A 249 -9.93 17.57 -13.56
CA GLU A 249 -10.72 17.02 -14.66
C GLU A 249 -9.90 17.27 -15.92
N ASN A 250 -9.36 16.20 -16.49
CA ASN A 250 -8.72 16.28 -17.80
C ASN A 250 -9.76 16.87 -18.76
N GLN A 251 -9.46 18.06 -19.27
CA GLN A 251 -10.09 18.59 -20.48
C GLN A 251 -9.65 17.76 -21.68
#